data_AF-A0A832L1J1-F1
#
_entry.id   AF-A0A832L1J1-F1
#
_cell.length_a   1.000
_cell.length_b   1.000
_cell.length_c   1.000
_cell.angle_alpha   90.00
_cell.angle_beta   90.00
_cell.angle_gamma   90.00
#
_symmetry.space_group_name_H-M   'P 1'
#
loop_
_entity.id
_entity.type
_entity.pdbx_description
1 polymer ?
#
loop_
_entity_poly.entity_id
_entity_poly.type
_entity_poly.pdbx_seq_one_letter_code
_entity_poly.pdbx_strand_id
1 'polypeptide(L)'
;MKKLIPVLVVFFTICNSYAIMGQSFSGPVIRKVVIDPGHGGHDPGALSPDRKLREKDINLSVARYLGQEISKKYPEIEVIYTRTRDVAVDLDRRGTLASEQHADLFISIHVNSAKKNTSVSVGPETWVFGGDRSKRKDDSYDVVLKENEVIKFEDNYKAKYEGFDPDNPQSMIVFNFQKDAIMRQSRVLGSCIQQSLRQGPLHGIEKDRGMKEGGFVVLAYCSMPAILVELGFINSSADRKVLATENGRKGIAKHLFLGFEKYMETYARNGRQQVSANAEEQTSGKRYRVQIMASVTKLADSEPALSSFPGIKYILCPDQIYKYKYTLGDFDNRDQAQKYCNELRSGPFPDAFVIAVEDDRLVPVN
;
A
#
# COMPACT_ATOMS: atom_id res chain seq x y z
N MET A 1 56.58 46.25 11.22
CA MET A 1 55.32 46.79 10.66
C MET A 1 55.45 46.75 9.14
N LYS A 2 54.58 46.18 8.29
CA LYS A 2 53.29 45.48 8.39
C LYS A 2 53.21 44.57 7.15
N LYS A 3 53.20 43.24 7.34
CA LYS A 3 52.13 42.30 6.94
C LYS A 3 51.41 42.60 5.61
N LEU A 4 51.88 41.98 4.53
CA LEU A 4 51.09 41.68 3.33
C LEU A 4 50.71 40.20 3.39
N ILE A 5 49.45 39.88 3.74
CA ILE A 5 48.55 38.82 3.22
C ILE A 5 47.22 39.08 3.98
N PRO A 6 46.16 39.62 3.35
CA PRO A 6 45.00 38.75 3.04
C PRO A 6 44.14 39.31 1.90
N VAL A 7 44.48 39.01 0.64
CA VAL A 7 43.52 39.23 -0.47
C VAL A 7 43.12 37.90 -1.13
N LEU A 8 43.93 36.85 -0.98
CA LEU A 8 43.64 35.53 -1.56
C LEU A 8 42.62 34.67 -0.76
N VAL A 9 42.33 35.02 0.50
CA VAL A 9 41.39 34.25 1.36
C VAL A 9 39.94 34.69 1.17
N VAL A 10 39.70 35.90 0.66
CA VAL A 10 38.34 36.44 0.49
C VAL A 10 37.67 35.91 -0.78
N PHE A 11 38.43 35.50 -1.80
CA PHE A 11 37.83 34.92 -3.02
C PHE A 11 37.45 33.44 -2.86
N PHE A 12 38.09 32.71 -1.94
CA PHE A 12 37.73 31.32 -1.66
C PHE A 12 36.51 31.18 -0.72
N THR A 13 36.11 32.26 -0.06
CA THR A 13 34.94 32.29 0.84
C THR A 13 33.65 32.76 0.17
N ILE A 14 33.71 33.42 -1.00
CA ILE A 14 32.52 33.88 -1.73
C ILE A 14 31.99 32.83 -2.73
N CYS A 15 32.80 31.84 -3.12
CA CYS A 15 32.32 30.72 -3.97
C CYS A 15 31.68 29.57 -3.18
N ASN A 16 31.68 29.61 -1.84
CA ASN A 16 31.06 28.57 -1.00
C ASN A 16 29.67 28.95 -0.46
N SER A 17 29.22 30.20 -0.65
CA SER A 17 27.90 30.66 -0.22
C SER A 17 26.77 30.29 -1.18
N TYR A 18 27.07 29.81 -2.38
CA TYR A 18 26.07 29.26 -3.33
C TYR A 18 25.92 27.73 -3.24
N ALA A 19 26.78 27.04 -2.47
CA ALA A 19 26.67 25.60 -2.23
C ALA A 19 25.70 25.23 -1.08
N ILE A 20 25.11 26.23 -0.41
CA ILE A 20 24.07 26.05 0.61
C ILE A 20 22.73 26.62 0.12
N MET A 21 22.43 26.49 -1.18
CA MET A 21 21.03 26.28 -1.56
C MET A 21 20.77 24.79 -1.33
N GLY A 22 20.31 24.48 -0.11
CA GLY A 22 20.11 23.13 0.35
C GLY A 22 19.42 22.28 -0.70
N GLN A 23 20.12 21.26 -1.19
CA GLN A 23 19.45 20.05 -1.67
C GLN A 23 18.70 19.48 -0.47
N SER A 24 17.50 20.00 -0.23
CA SER A 24 16.49 19.31 0.55
C SER A 24 16.04 18.15 -0.32
N PHE A 25 16.85 17.11 -0.38
CA PHE A 25 16.43 15.82 -0.89
C PHE A 25 15.43 15.28 0.13
N SER A 26 14.15 15.61 -0.07
CA SER A 26 13.07 14.89 0.57
C SER A 26 13.19 13.43 0.14
N GLY A 27 12.95 12.49 1.05
CA GLY A 27 12.81 11.07 0.69
C GLY A 27 11.77 10.86 -0.43
N PRO A 28 11.50 9.62 -0.86
CA PRO A 28 10.65 9.36 -2.02
C PRO A 28 9.34 10.17 -1.90
N VAL A 29 9.07 11.01 -2.89
CA VAL A 29 7.93 11.92 -2.84
C VAL A 29 6.72 11.14 -3.34
N ILE A 30 5.66 11.08 -2.53
CA ILE A 30 4.36 10.58 -2.97
C ILE A 30 3.85 11.55 -4.02
N ARG A 31 3.69 11.09 -5.26
CA ARG A 31 3.23 11.89 -6.40
C ARG A 31 1.96 11.35 -7.03
N LYS A 32 1.60 10.09 -6.79
CA LYS A 32 0.42 9.49 -7.37
C LYS A 32 -0.34 8.64 -6.35
N VAL A 33 -1.60 8.96 -6.15
CA VAL A 33 -2.49 8.23 -5.23
C VAL A 33 -3.69 7.75 -6.01
N VAL A 34 -3.96 6.44 -5.93
CA VAL A 34 -5.18 5.85 -6.47
C VAL A 34 -6.20 5.70 -5.36
N ILE A 35 -7.39 6.26 -5.57
CA ILE A 35 -8.54 6.13 -4.68
C ILE A 35 -9.56 5.23 -5.37
N ASP A 36 -9.94 4.15 -4.71
CA ASP A 36 -10.89 3.17 -5.21
C ASP A 36 -12.23 3.27 -4.46
N PRO A 37 -13.28 3.86 -5.05
CA PRO A 37 -14.61 3.74 -4.49
C PRO A 37 -15.17 2.33 -4.76
N GLY A 38 -15.29 1.52 -3.71
CA GLY A 38 -15.81 0.15 -3.76
C GLY A 38 -17.15 0.02 -4.50
N HIS A 39 -17.42 -1.16 -5.06
CA HIS A 39 -18.65 -1.50 -5.81
C HIS A 39 -18.88 -0.62 -7.04
N GLY A 40 -20.11 -0.55 -7.57
CA GLY A 40 -20.49 0.31 -8.69
C GLY A 40 -21.28 -0.42 -9.78
N GLY A 41 -22.06 0.34 -10.56
CA GLY A 41 -22.90 -0.23 -11.61
C GLY A 41 -24.01 -1.10 -11.02
N HIS A 42 -24.09 -2.36 -11.45
CA HIS A 42 -25.12 -3.28 -10.97
C HIS A 42 -24.94 -3.69 -9.50
N ASP A 43 -23.70 -3.63 -9.00
CA ASP A 43 -23.37 -3.97 -7.63
C ASP A 43 -23.57 -2.75 -6.70
N PRO A 44 -24.61 -2.73 -5.85
CA PRO A 44 -24.85 -1.62 -4.93
C PRO A 44 -23.96 -1.67 -3.69
N GLY A 45 -23.24 -2.77 -3.46
CA GLY A 45 -22.68 -3.14 -2.17
C GLY A 45 -23.77 -3.31 -1.10
N ALA A 46 -23.42 -3.03 0.15
CA ALA A 46 -24.36 -3.06 1.26
C ALA A 46 -25.49 -2.03 1.11
N LEU A 47 -26.66 -2.40 1.62
CA LEU A 47 -27.85 -1.55 1.65
C LEU A 47 -28.21 -1.19 3.09
N SER A 48 -28.67 0.03 3.31
CA SER A 48 -29.32 0.39 4.58
C SER A 48 -30.59 -0.44 4.79
N PRO A 49 -31.09 -0.59 6.04
CA PRO A 49 -32.30 -1.36 6.33
C PRO A 49 -33.54 -0.91 5.54
N ASP A 50 -33.65 0.38 5.26
CA ASP A 50 -34.71 0.99 4.43
C ASP A 50 -34.37 1.03 2.93
N ARG A 51 -33.21 0.50 2.54
CA ARG A 51 -32.68 0.39 1.17
C ARG A 51 -32.50 1.73 0.44
N LYS A 52 -32.58 2.85 1.16
CA LYS A 52 -32.42 4.21 0.61
C LYS A 52 -30.97 4.61 0.41
N LEU A 53 -30.06 4.04 1.21
CA LEU A 53 -28.63 4.23 1.05
C LEU A 53 -28.00 2.96 0.47
N ARG A 54 -27.04 3.18 -0.42
CA ARG A 54 -26.26 2.15 -1.09
C ARG A 54 -24.80 2.46 -0.83
N GLU A 55 -24.04 1.44 -0.47
CA GLU A 55 -22.61 1.54 -0.21
C GLU A 55 -21.87 2.20 -1.38
N LYS A 56 -22.14 1.79 -2.64
CA LYS A 56 -21.49 2.36 -3.82
C LYS A 56 -21.59 3.89 -3.95
N ASP A 57 -22.70 4.48 -3.49
CA ASP A 57 -22.98 5.92 -3.60
C ASP A 57 -22.25 6.70 -2.49
N ILE A 58 -22.16 6.10 -1.30
CA ILE A 58 -21.39 6.63 -0.18
C ILE A 58 -19.89 6.59 -0.53
N ASN A 59 -19.40 5.44 -1.00
CA ASN A 59 -18.00 5.24 -1.38
C ASN A 59 -17.55 6.28 -2.42
N LEU A 60 -18.33 6.46 -3.49
CA LEU A 60 -18.02 7.44 -4.54
C LEU A 60 -18.01 8.87 -4.01
N SER A 61 -18.95 9.21 -3.12
CA SER A 61 -19.01 10.54 -2.53
C SER A 61 -17.82 10.82 -1.62
N VAL A 62 -17.45 9.89 -0.74
CA VAL A 62 -16.32 10.06 0.18
C VAL A 62 -14.99 10.07 -0.58
N ALA A 63 -14.83 9.21 -1.59
CA ALA A 63 -13.65 9.21 -2.47
C ALA A 63 -13.44 10.55 -3.17
N ARG A 64 -14.52 11.14 -3.73
CA ARG A 64 -14.46 12.46 -4.37
C ARG A 64 -14.01 13.54 -3.39
N TYR A 65 -14.58 13.57 -2.18
CA TYR A 65 -14.15 14.53 -1.17
C TYR A 65 -12.70 14.32 -0.73
N LEU A 66 -12.26 13.08 -0.53
CA LEU A 66 -10.87 12.78 -0.18
C LEU A 66 -9.92 13.30 -1.26
N GLY A 67 -10.16 12.96 -2.52
CA GLY A 67 -9.29 13.44 -3.61
C GLY A 67 -9.35 14.96 -3.79
N GLN A 68 -10.49 15.61 -3.56
CA GLN A 68 -10.56 17.08 -3.54
C GLN A 68 -9.67 17.69 -2.44
N GLU A 69 -9.69 17.14 -1.22
CA GLU A 69 -8.82 17.61 -0.13
C GLU A 69 -7.33 17.40 -0.48
N ILE A 70 -6.97 16.23 -1.04
CA ILE A 70 -5.61 15.94 -1.49
C ILE A 70 -5.18 16.93 -2.58
N SER A 71 -5.92 17.03 -3.69
CA SER A 71 -5.55 17.91 -4.81
C SER A 71 -5.53 19.39 -4.43
N LYS A 72 -6.36 19.81 -3.46
CA LYS A 72 -6.37 21.19 -2.96
C LYS A 72 -5.13 21.51 -2.14
N LYS A 73 -4.68 20.59 -1.28
CA LYS A 73 -3.53 20.81 -0.40
C LYS A 73 -2.20 20.53 -1.10
N TYR A 74 -2.16 19.50 -1.94
CA TYR A 74 -0.99 18.95 -2.59
C TYR A 74 -1.24 18.87 -4.11
N PRO A 75 -1.19 20.02 -4.82
CA PRO A 75 -1.45 20.07 -6.27
C PRO A 75 -0.44 19.26 -7.10
N GLU A 76 0.72 18.92 -6.54
CA GLU A 76 1.74 18.05 -7.12
C GLU A 76 1.39 16.55 -7.07
N ILE A 77 0.38 16.17 -6.28
CA ILE A 77 -0.08 14.79 -6.16
C ILE A 77 -1.21 14.56 -7.17
N GLU A 78 -0.94 13.68 -8.13
CA GLU A 78 -1.92 13.17 -9.06
C GLU A 78 -2.88 12.21 -8.35
N VAL A 79 -4.16 12.58 -8.29
CA VAL A 79 -5.23 11.73 -7.75
C VAL A 79 -5.93 11.01 -8.89
N ILE A 80 -5.86 9.68 -8.88
CA ILE A 80 -6.51 8.81 -9.87
C ILE A 80 -7.64 8.06 -9.19
N TYR A 81 -8.78 7.92 -9.87
CA TYR A 81 -9.90 7.13 -9.38
C TYR A 81 -10.08 5.87 -10.21
N THR A 82 -10.36 4.73 -9.58
CA THR A 82 -10.77 3.51 -10.31
C THR A 82 -12.10 3.73 -11.04
N ARG A 83 -12.99 4.54 -10.45
CA ARG A 83 -14.21 5.06 -11.10
C ARG A 83 -14.55 6.47 -10.62
N THR A 84 -15.03 7.31 -11.54
CA THR A 84 -15.53 8.67 -11.24
C THR A 84 -17.04 8.78 -11.34
N ARG A 85 -17.75 7.71 -11.73
CA ARG A 85 -19.21 7.62 -11.88
C ARG A 85 -19.74 6.26 -11.42
N ASP A 86 -21.05 6.06 -11.49
CA ASP A 86 -21.68 4.78 -11.14
C ASP A 86 -21.52 3.75 -12.28
N VAL A 87 -20.35 3.12 -12.32
CA VAL A 87 -20.01 2.06 -13.26
C VAL A 87 -19.35 0.91 -12.51
N ALA A 88 -19.54 -0.32 -13.00
CA ALA A 88 -18.82 -1.47 -12.48
C ALA A 88 -17.34 -1.39 -12.88
N VAL A 89 -16.46 -1.78 -11.96
CA VAL A 89 -15.04 -2.00 -12.20
C VAL A 89 -14.69 -3.30 -11.52
N ASP A 90 -14.18 -4.24 -12.30
CA ASP A 90 -13.76 -5.55 -11.84
C ASP A 90 -12.71 -5.46 -10.72
N LEU A 91 -12.76 -6.40 -9.79
CA LEU A 91 -12.05 -6.33 -8.53
C LEU A 91 -10.53 -6.42 -8.70
N ASP A 92 -10.04 -7.23 -9.63
CA ASP A 92 -8.62 -7.27 -10.00
C ASP A 92 -8.19 -5.97 -10.70
N ARG A 93 -9.03 -5.43 -11.58
CA ARG A 93 -8.71 -4.26 -12.41
C ARG A 93 -8.46 -3.04 -11.55
N ARG A 94 -9.14 -2.92 -10.41
CA ARG A 94 -8.92 -1.83 -9.43
C ARG A 94 -7.47 -1.79 -8.94
N GLY A 95 -6.95 -2.94 -8.46
CA GLY A 95 -5.58 -3.06 -7.98
C GLY A 95 -4.56 -3.03 -9.10
N THR A 96 -4.83 -3.73 -10.21
CA THR A 96 -3.96 -3.75 -11.39
C THR A 96 -3.82 -2.38 -12.04
N LEU A 97 -4.90 -1.59 -12.12
CA LEU A 97 -4.85 -0.21 -12.58
C LEU A 97 -3.88 0.62 -11.74
N ALA A 98 -3.92 0.47 -10.40
CA ALA A 98 -3.00 1.20 -9.54
C ALA A 98 -1.53 0.81 -9.79
N SER A 99 -1.28 -0.47 -10.00
CA SER A 99 0.04 -1.02 -10.31
C SER A 99 0.55 -0.53 -11.67
N GLU A 100 -0.28 -0.59 -12.71
CA GLU A 100 0.03 -0.09 -14.07
C GLU A 100 0.25 1.41 -14.12
N GLN A 101 -0.46 2.17 -13.27
CA GLN A 101 -0.28 3.61 -13.16
C GLN A 101 0.97 3.99 -12.35
N HIS A 102 1.69 3.01 -11.79
CA HIS A 102 2.81 3.22 -10.87
C HIS A 102 2.42 4.14 -9.70
N ALA A 103 1.25 3.90 -9.12
CA ALA A 103 0.79 4.66 -7.96
C ALA A 103 1.72 4.44 -6.77
N ASP A 104 1.93 5.50 -5.99
CA ASP A 104 2.69 5.45 -4.75
C ASP A 104 1.84 4.91 -3.59
N LEU A 105 0.53 5.11 -3.65
CA LEU A 105 -0.43 4.60 -2.66
C LEU A 105 -1.76 4.17 -3.31
N PHE A 106 -2.41 3.20 -2.68
CA PHE A 106 -3.77 2.78 -3.00
C PHE A 106 -4.68 2.83 -1.76
N ILE A 107 -5.84 3.49 -1.90
CA ILE A 107 -6.83 3.62 -0.82
C ILE A 107 -8.19 3.17 -1.37
N SER A 108 -8.65 1.98 -0.97
CA SER A 108 -10.00 1.52 -1.26
C SER A 108 -10.97 1.90 -0.14
N ILE A 109 -12.16 2.36 -0.51
CA ILE A 109 -13.18 2.93 0.39
C ILE A 109 -14.46 2.10 0.29
N HIS A 110 -14.88 1.54 1.42
CA HIS A 110 -16.04 0.65 1.60
C HIS A 110 -16.89 1.04 2.82
N VAL A 111 -18.10 0.48 2.91
CA VAL A 111 -18.99 0.62 4.07
C VAL A 111 -19.54 -0.75 4.45
N ASN A 112 -19.24 -1.16 5.68
CA ASN A 112 -19.56 -2.46 6.20
C ASN A 112 -21.08 -2.65 6.45
N SER A 113 -21.49 -3.89 6.68
CA SER A 113 -22.84 -4.25 7.10
C SER A 113 -22.80 -5.47 8.03
N ALA A 114 -23.35 -5.33 9.24
CA ALA A 114 -23.33 -6.41 10.22
C ALA A 114 -24.40 -7.48 9.93
N LYS A 115 -24.11 -8.75 10.23
CA LYS A 115 -25.08 -9.87 10.12
C LYS A 115 -26.15 -9.76 11.23
N LYS A 116 -27.29 -9.13 10.91
CA LYS A 116 -28.53 -8.93 11.72
C LYS A 116 -28.39 -8.17 13.06
N ASN A 117 -29.18 -7.10 13.21
CA ASN A 117 -29.65 -6.46 14.46
C ASN A 117 -28.66 -6.22 15.62
N THR A 118 -27.35 -6.23 15.38
CA THR A 118 -26.40 -5.73 16.37
C THR A 118 -26.30 -4.22 16.22
N SER A 119 -27.13 -3.49 16.96
CA SER A 119 -27.02 -2.03 17.19
C SER A 119 -25.69 -1.59 17.84
N VAL A 120 -24.69 -2.48 17.86
CA VAL A 120 -23.40 -2.39 18.54
C VAL A 120 -22.22 -2.35 17.54
N SER A 121 -22.43 -2.72 16.27
CA SER A 121 -21.40 -2.62 15.24
C SER A 121 -21.36 -1.19 14.73
N VAL A 122 -20.36 -0.43 15.17
CA VAL A 122 -20.18 0.99 14.84
C VAL A 122 -18.73 1.29 14.55
N GLY A 123 -18.54 2.28 13.69
CA GLY A 123 -17.27 2.91 13.44
C GLY A 123 -16.30 2.16 12.53
N PRO A 124 -15.18 2.81 12.21
CA PRO A 124 -14.31 2.44 11.11
C PRO A 124 -13.37 1.30 11.46
N GLU A 125 -13.00 0.51 10.46
CA GLU A 125 -11.88 -0.43 10.50
C GLU A 125 -11.04 -0.32 9.22
N THR A 126 -9.73 -0.50 9.36
CA THR A 126 -8.77 -0.37 8.25
C THR A 126 -8.05 -1.68 8.03
N TRP A 127 -7.96 -2.10 6.78
CA TRP A 127 -7.44 -3.40 6.38
C TRP A 127 -6.20 -3.25 5.50
N VAL A 128 -5.25 -4.14 5.71
CA VAL A 128 -4.10 -4.36 4.83
C VAL A 128 -4.12 -5.79 4.30
N PHE A 129 -3.42 -6.05 3.20
CA PHE A 129 -3.33 -7.40 2.66
C PHE A 129 -2.65 -8.38 3.64
N GLY A 130 -3.02 -9.66 3.64
CA GLY A 130 -2.24 -10.71 4.30
C GLY A 130 -2.96 -11.49 5.41
N GLY A 131 -2.16 -12.31 6.10
CA GLY A 131 -2.56 -13.23 7.18
C GLY A 131 -2.89 -14.66 6.72
N ASP A 132 -2.35 -15.66 7.42
CA ASP A 132 -2.91 -17.02 7.44
C ASP A 132 -4.07 -17.06 8.46
N ARG A 133 -5.26 -17.41 7.99
CA ARG A 133 -6.49 -17.42 8.80
C ARG A 133 -7.35 -18.66 8.56
N SER A 134 -6.75 -19.77 8.15
CA SER A 134 -7.40 -21.11 8.13
C SER A 134 -8.12 -21.47 9.45
N LYS A 135 -7.90 -20.69 10.53
CA LYS A 135 -8.44 -20.88 11.88
C LYS A 135 -9.29 -19.74 12.46
N ARG A 136 -9.49 -18.58 11.80
CA ARG A 136 -10.33 -17.50 12.37
C ARG A 136 -11.76 -17.55 11.82
N LYS A 137 -12.72 -17.88 12.69
CA LYS A 137 -14.18 -17.78 12.43
C LYS A 137 -14.78 -16.53 13.10
N ASP A 138 -14.07 -15.42 13.09
CA ASP A 138 -14.57 -14.14 13.63
C ASP A 138 -15.25 -13.31 12.53
N ASP A 139 -15.93 -12.22 12.93
CA ASP A 139 -16.62 -11.27 12.05
C ASP A 139 -15.73 -10.70 10.94
N SER A 140 -14.42 -10.76 11.14
CA SER A 140 -13.39 -10.24 10.26
C SER A 140 -13.20 -11.12 9.02
N TYR A 141 -13.50 -12.42 9.10
CA TYR A 141 -13.51 -13.29 7.91
C TYR A 141 -14.69 -12.99 6.97
N ASP A 142 -15.83 -12.61 7.55
CA ASP A 142 -17.05 -12.31 6.78
C ASP A 142 -16.92 -11.08 5.90
N VAL A 143 -16.18 -10.06 6.36
CA VAL A 143 -15.90 -8.85 5.57
C VAL A 143 -15.10 -9.20 4.32
N VAL A 144 -14.03 -10.00 4.46
CA VAL A 144 -13.20 -10.43 3.32
C VAL A 144 -14.03 -11.19 2.29
N LEU A 145 -14.88 -12.12 2.74
CA LEU A 145 -15.77 -12.87 1.85
C LEU A 145 -16.76 -11.96 1.13
N LYS A 146 -17.41 -11.04 1.85
CA LYS A 146 -18.37 -10.08 1.29
C LYS A 146 -17.73 -9.24 0.18
N GLU A 147 -16.54 -8.68 0.46
CA GLU A 147 -15.87 -7.81 -0.50
C GLU A 147 -15.29 -8.58 -1.70
N ASN A 148 -14.96 -9.86 -1.54
CA ASN A 148 -14.54 -10.73 -2.65
C ASN A 148 -15.73 -11.36 -3.41
N GLU A 149 -16.97 -11.32 -2.89
CA GLU A 149 -18.14 -11.97 -3.50
C GLU A 149 -18.45 -11.41 -4.89
N VAL A 150 -18.09 -10.13 -5.12
CA VAL A 150 -18.34 -9.42 -6.38
C VAL A 150 -17.70 -10.11 -7.59
N ILE A 151 -16.64 -10.90 -7.38
CA ILE A 151 -15.94 -11.69 -8.40
C ILE A 151 -16.91 -12.62 -9.13
N LYS A 152 -17.91 -13.18 -8.42
CA LYS A 152 -18.88 -14.13 -9.01
C LYS A 152 -19.77 -13.48 -10.08
N PHE A 153 -19.82 -12.15 -10.13
CA PHE A 153 -20.59 -11.38 -11.11
C PHE A 153 -19.74 -10.84 -12.28
N GLU A 154 -18.43 -11.11 -12.29
CA GLU A 154 -17.53 -10.69 -13.36
C GLU A 154 -17.57 -11.67 -14.54
N ASP A 155 -17.43 -11.14 -15.76
CA ASP A 155 -17.34 -11.96 -16.96
C ASP A 155 -16.07 -12.84 -16.91
N ASN A 156 -16.23 -14.12 -17.25
CA ASN A 156 -15.14 -15.10 -17.27
C ASN A 156 -14.36 -15.24 -15.95
N TYR A 157 -14.95 -14.95 -14.80
CA TYR A 157 -14.26 -14.95 -13.50
C TYR A 157 -13.50 -16.27 -13.21
N LYS A 158 -14.02 -17.42 -13.64
CA LYS A 158 -13.37 -18.73 -13.43
C LYS A 158 -12.00 -18.85 -14.11
N ALA A 159 -11.85 -18.24 -15.30
CA ALA A 159 -10.58 -18.22 -16.02
C ALA A 159 -9.67 -17.10 -15.49
N LYS A 160 -10.26 -15.96 -15.16
CA LYS A 160 -9.57 -14.76 -14.66
C LYS A 160 -8.93 -14.95 -13.28
N TYR A 161 -9.58 -15.75 -12.44
CA TYR A 161 -9.15 -16.09 -11.09
C TYR A 161 -8.88 -17.59 -10.98
N GLU A 162 -8.26 -18.20 -12.00
CA GLU A 162 -7.94 -19.63 -11.98
C GLU A 162 -7.09 -19.99 -10.75
N GLY A 163 -7.54 -20.98 -9.97
CA GLY A 163 -6.91 -21.37 -8.70
C GLY A 163 -7.35 -20.55 -7.47
N PHE A 164 -8.16 -19.50 -7.64
CA PHE A 164 -8.82 -18.79 -6.56
C PHE A 164 -10.21 -19.36 -6.28
N ASP A 165 -10.42 -19.75 -5.03
CA ASP A 165 -11.72 -20.08 -4.47
C ASP A 165 -12.27 -18.84 -3.73
N PRO A 166 -13.34 -18.20 -4.22
CA PRO A 166 -13.92 -17.01 -3.58
C PRO A 166 -14.49 -17.29 -2.18
N ASP A 167 -14.80 -18.54 -1.87
CA ASP A 167 -15.27 -18.96 -0.55
C ASP A 167 -14.09 -19.35 0.37
N ASN A 168 -12.87 -19.38 -0.18
CA ASN A 168 -11.60 -19.56 0.52
C ASN A 168 -10.58 -18.50 0.08
N PRO A 169 -10.59 -17.29 0.68
CA PRO A 169 -9.69 -16.17 0.36
C PRO A 169 -8.20 -16.50 0.47
N GLN A 170 -7.84 -17.63 1.08
CA GLN A 170 -6.46 -18.10 1.19
C GLN A 170 -5.93 -18.74 -0.09
N SER A 171 -6.80 -19.09 -1.04
CA SER A 171 -6.43 -19.64 -2.36
C SER A 171 -5.57 -18.69 -3.20
N MET A 172 -5.48 -17.40 -2.83
CA MET A 172 -4.56 -16.39 -3.38
C MET A 172 -3.07 -16.63 -3.07
N ILE A 173 -2.66 -17.88 -2.84
CA ILE A 173 -1.31 -18.30 -2.41
C ILE A 173 -0.20 -17.70 -3.30
N VAL A 174 -0.50 -17.42 -4.58
CA VAL A 174 0.43 -16.82 -5.55
C VAL A 174 0.89 -15.40 -5.16
N PHE A 175 0.06 -14.59 -4.49
CA PHE A 175 0.39 -13.19 -4.15
C PHE A 175 1.14 -13.00 -2.82
N ASN A 176 1.25 -14.06 -2.00
CA ASN A 176 1.71 -13.96 -0.61
C ASN A 176 3.24 -13.81 -0.44
N PHE A 177 4.04 -13.96 -1.49
CA PHE A 177 5.49 -14.19 -1.31
C PHE A 177 6.41 -12.97 -1.41
N GLN A 178 5.91 -11.78 -1.77
CA GLN A 178 6.80 -10.71 -2.26
C GLN A 178 6.48 -9.29 -1.76
N LYS A 179 5.73 -9.14 -0.66
CA LYS A 179 5.26 -7.82 -0.21
C LYS A 179 5.75 -7.37 1.16
N ASP A 180 6.79 -7.92 1.76
CA ASP A 180 7.16 -7.53 3.14
C ASP A 180 7.36 -6.02 3.35
N ALA A 181 8.06 -5.35 2.41
CA ALA A 181 8.25 -3.90 2.48
C ALA A 181 6.96 -3.11 2.20
N ILE A 182 6.19 -3.52 1.19
CA ILE A 182 4.88 -2.95 0.84
C ILE A 182 3.91 -3.11 2.02
N MET A 183 3.94 -4.26 2.69
CA MET A 183 3.11 -4.59 3.84
C MET A 183 3.49 -3.79 5.07
N ARG A 184 4.78 -3.58 5.34
CA ARG A 184 5.20 -2.66 6.41
C ARG A 184 4.67 -1.26 6.18
N GLN A 185 4.83 -0.73 4.96
CA GLN A 185 4.33 0.61 4.61
C GLN A 185 2.80 0.68 4.63
N SER A 186 2.10 -0.37 4.17
CA SER A 186 0.64 -0.47 4.23
C SER A 186 0.13 -0.45 5.67
N ARG A 187 0.84 -1.11 6.60
CA ARG A 187 0.51 -1.07 8.04
C ARG A 187 0.72 0.32 8.64
N VAL A 188 1.77 1.05 8.23
CA VAL A 188 1.97 2.44 8.68
C VAL A 188 0.86 3.34 8.14
N LEU A 189 0.56 3.27 6.84
CA LEU A 189 -0.56 3.99 6.22
C LEU A 189 -1.88 3.67 6.93
N GLY A 190 -2.19 2.39 7.08
CA GLY A 190 -3.42 1.92 7.72
C GLY A 190 -3.53 2.38 9.17
N SER A 191 -2.43 2.40 9.92
CA SER A 191 -2.40 2.91 11.29
C SER A 191 -2.69 4.42 11.35
N CYS A 192 -2.06 5.23 10.48
CA CYS A 192 -2.30 6.67 10.42
C CYS A 192 -3.76 6.97 10.05
N ILE A 193 -4.32 6.25 9.08
CA ILE A 193 -5.71 6.38 8.65
C ILE A 193 -6.68 5.96 9.77
N GLN A 194 -6.50 4.78 10.36
CA GLN A 194 -7.35 4.30 11.45
C GLN A 194 -7.35 5.26 12.64
N GLN A 195 -6.17 5.73 13.07
CA GLN A 195 -6.06 6.64 14.20
C GLN A 195 -6.78 7.96 13.95
N SER A 196 -6.69 8.50 12.72
CA SER A 196 -7.40 9.71 12.34
C SER A 196 -8.91 9.49 12.29
N LEU A 197 -9.37 8.39 11.67
CA LEU A 197 -10.78 8.05 11.55
C LEU A 197 -11.48 7.86 12.91
N ARG A 198 -10.77 7.34 13.93
CA ARG A 198 -11.29 7.26 15.31
C ARG A 198 -11.68 8.61 15.90
N GLN A 199 -11.02 9.69 15.47
CA GLN A 199 -11.33 11.05 15.91
C GLN A 199 -12.45 11.69 15.06
N GLY A 200 -12.94 10.97 14.06
CA GLY A 200 -13.93 11.44 13.10
C GLY A 200 -15.37 11.22 13.55
N PRO A 201 -16.33 11.55 12.68
CA PRO A 201 -17.76 11.56 13.02
C PRO A 201 -18.37 10.15 13.18
N LEU A 202 -17.66 9.09 12.79
CA LEU A 202 -18.05 7.69 12.96
C LEU A 202 -17.34 7.04 14.16
N HIS A 203 -16.97 7.81 15.18
CA HIS A 203 -16.38 7.26 16.40
C HIS A 203 -17.26 6.17 17.02
N GLY A 204 -16.76 4.93 17.05
CA GLY A 204 -17.44 3.82 17.70
C GLY A 204 -17.64 4.09 19.19
N ILE A 205 -18.69 3.53 19.78
CA ILE A 205 -19.16 3.99 21.10
C ILE A 205 -18.21 3.56 22.24
N GLU A 206 -17.45 2.46 22.15
CA GLU A 206 -16.52 2.06 23.23
C GLU A 206 -15.26 1.26 22.83
N LYS A 207 -15.19 0.67 21.63
CA LYS A 207 -14.03 -0.13 21.20
C LYS A 207 -13.62 0.21 19.77
N ASP A 208 -12.37 0.62 19.62
CA ASP A 208 -11.74 0.75 18.32
C ASP A 208 -11.66 -0.61 17.63
N ARG A 209 -12.14 -0.67 16.38
CA ARG A 209 -12.08 -1.89 15.56
C ARG A 209 -10.70 -2.14 14.97
N GLY A 210 -9.85 -1.11 14.99
CA GLY A 210 -8.42 -1.20 14.75
C GLY A 210 -8.03 -1.51 13.31
N MET A 211 -6.74 -1.78 13.15
CA MET A 211 -6.18 -2.25 11.89
C MET A 211 -6.23 -3.78 11.86
N LYS A 212 -6.60 -4.34 10.70
CA LYS A 212 -6.73 -5.78 10.47
C LYS A 212 -5.99 -6.18 9.19
N GLU A 213 -5.77 -7.48 9.03
CA GLU A 213 -5.16 -8.07 7.82
C GLU A 213 -6.17 -9.01 7.16
N GLY A 214 -6.28 -9.01 5.84
CA GLY A 214 -7.19 -9.90 5.12
C GLY A 214 -6.76 -10.18 3.68
N GLY A 215 -7.20 -11.32 3.16
CA GLY A 215 -6.99 -11.75 1.77
C GLY A 215 -7.94 -11.05 0.78
N PHE A 216 -7.98 -9.72 0.81
CA PHE A 216 -8.76 -8.94 -0.15
C PHE A 216 -8.11 -8.99 -1.52
N VAL A 217 -8.86 -9.44 -2.53
CA VAL A 217 -8.35 -9.56 -3.90
C VAL A 217 -7.88 -8.20 -4.43
N VAL A 218 -8.63 -7.13 -4.17
CA VAL A 218 -8.26 -5.76 -4.58
C VAL A 218 -6.87 -5.34 -4.08
N LEU A 219 -6.49 -5.74 -2.85
CA LEU A 219 -5.18 -5.43 -2.28
C LEU A 219 -4.09 -6.40 -2.76
N ALA A 220 -4.46 -7.63 -3.14
CA ALA A 220 -3.54 -8.62 -3.67
C ALA A 220 -2.88 -8.16 -4.98
N TYR A 221 -3.60 -7.41 -5.82
CA TYR A 221 -3.09 -6.89 -7.11
C TYR A 221 -2.33 -5.56 -7.01
N CYS A 222 -2.23 -4.96 -5.82
CA CYS A 222 -1.52 -3.68 -5.61
C CYS A 222 -0.01 -3.88 -5.40
N SER A 223 0.86 -3.28 -6.23
CA SER A 223 2.33 -3.32 -6.09
C SER A 223 2.93 -2.22 -5.20
N MET A 224 2.07 -1.41 -4.57
CA MET A 224 2.41 -0.28 -3.69
C MET A 224 1.69 -0.42 -2.33
N PRO A 225 2.02 0.40 -1.33
CA PRO A 225 1.28 0.40 -0.06
C PRO A 225 -0.22 0.63 -0.29
N ALA A 226 -1.03 -0.29 0.21
CA ALA A 226 -2.44 -0.39 -0.11
C ALA A 226 -3.27 -0.70 1.13
N ILE A 227 -4.40 0.01 1.27
CA ILE A 227 -5.37 -0.22 2.34
C ILE A 227 -6.79 -0.33 1.77
N LEU A 228 -7.64 -1.05 2.49
CA LEU A 228 -9.09 -0.99 2.36
C LEU A 228 -9.67 -0.42 3.65
N VAL A 229 -10.51 0.60 3.55
CA VAL A 229 -11.16 1.23 4.71
C VAL A 229 -12.63 0.91 4.69
N GLU A 230 -13.11 0.29 5.76
CA GLU A 230 -14.53 0.20 6.09
C GLU A 230 -14.89 1.42 6.94
N LEU A 231 -15.64 2.36 6.38
CA LEU A 231 -15.90 3.65 7.04
C LEU A 231 -16.74 3.51 8.32
N GLY A 232 -17.63 2.52 8.34
CA GLY A 232 -18.60 2.25 9.39
C GLY A 232 -19.63 1.24 8.90
N PHE A 233 -20.76 1.09 9.61
CA PHE A 233 -21.78 0.08 9.29
C PHE A 233 -23.06 0.75 8.73
N ILE A 234 -23.40 0.49 7.46
CA ILE A 234 -24.57 1.11 6.80
C ILE A 234 -25.90 0.75 7.48
N ASN A 235 -25.93 -0.38 8.17
CA ASN A 235 -27.09 -0.88 8.91
C ASN A 235 -27.09 -0.53 10.40
N SER A 236 -26.07 0.17 10.89
CA SER A 236 -26.07 0.77 12.22
C SER A 236 -26.82 2.10 12.22
N SER A 237 -27.72 2.29 13.18
CA SER A 237 -28.51 3.53 13.28
C SER A 237 -27.64 4.75 13.60
N ALA A 238 -26.53 4.57 14.34
CA ALA A 238 -25.58 5.62 14.68
C ALA A 238 -24.79 6.04 13.42
N ASP A 239 -24.09 5.10 12.79
CA ASP A 239 -23.27 5.41 11.61
C ASP A 239 -24.11 5.90 10.44
N ARG A 240 -25.29 5.30 10.22
CA ARG A 240 -26.19 5.68 9.13
C ARG A 240 -26.60 7.15 9.19
N LYS A 241 -26.79 7.74 10.38
CA LYS A 241 -27.13 9.18 10.51
C LYS A 241 -26.03 10.06 9.93
N VAL A 242 -24.77 9.65 10.09
CA VAL A 242 -23.62 10.37 9.55
C VAL A 242 -23.48 10.08 8.06
N LEU A 243 -23.47 8.80 7.67
CA LEU A 243 -23.31 8.34 6.28
C LEU A 243 -24.38 8.90 5.33
N ALA A 244 -25.60 9.13 5.81
CA ALA A 244 -26.71 9.67 5.03
C ALA A 244 -26.51 11.14 4.61
N THR A 245 -25.69 11.90 5.35
CA THR A 245 -25.57 13.35 5.15
C THR A 245 -24.34 13.70 4.33
N GLU A 246 -24.42 14.79 3.57
CA GLU A 246 -23.25 15.33 2.88
C GLU A 246 -22.17 15.79 3.85
N ASN A 247 -22.56 16.49 4.93
CA ASN A 247 -21.63 16.95 5.96
C ASN A 247 -20.93 15.79 6.68
N GLY A 248 -21.65 14.70 6.98
CA GLY A 248 -21.04 13.50 7.55
C GLY A 248 -20.01 12.88 6.61
N ARG A 249 -20.34 12.74 5.31
CA ARG A 249 -19.40 12.22 4.30
C ARG A 249 -18.17 13.12 4.09
N LYS A 250 -18.34 14.44 4.10
CA LYS A 250 -17.22 15.41 4.11
C LYS A 250 -16.37 15.28 5.37
N GLY A 251 -17.00 15.13 6.53
CA GLY A 251 -16.31 14.90 7.80
C GLY A 251 -15.47 13.63 7.79
N ILE A 252 -16.00 12.52 7.27
CA ILE A 252 -15.26 11.26 7.11
C ILE A 252 -14.07 11.47 6.16
N ALA A 253 -14.29 12.06 4.99
CA ALA A 253 -13.25 12.34 4.01
C ALA A 253 -12.13 13.23 4.57
N LYS A 254 -12.47 14.23 5.39
CA LYS A 254 -11.51 15.07 6.11
C LYS A 254 -10.61 14.23 7.02
N HIS A 255 -11.17 13.25 7.74
CA HIS A 255 -10.36 12.38 8.60
C HIS A 255 -9.51 11.37 7.83
N LEU A 256 -10.00 10.87 6.68
CA LEU A 256 -9.13 10.13 5.74
C LEU A 256 -7.95 10.99 5.28
N PHE A 257 -8.21 12.24 4.90
CA PHE A 257 -7.18 13.17 4.46
C PHE A 257 -6.16 13.49 5.57
N LEU A 258 -6.61 13.71 6.81
CA LEU A 258 -5.71 13.94 7.95
C LEU A 258 -4.83 12.71 8.24
N GLY A 259 -5.36 11.50 8.10
CA GLY A 259 -4.58 10.27 8.25
C GLY A 259 -3.57 10.09 7.12
N PHE A 260 -3.95 10.43 5.88
CA PHE A 260 -3.05 10.48 4.74
C PHE A 260 -1.92 11.49 4.96
N GLU A 261 -2.22 12.71 5.41
CA GLU A 261 -1.22 13.73 5.73
C GLU A 261 -0.26 13.23 6.82
N LYS A 262 -0.79 12.56 7.84
CA LYS A 262 0.03 11.96 8.89
C LYS A 262 0.99 10.88 8.37
N TYR A 263 0.53 10.08 7.41
CA TYR A 263 1.37 9.13 6.72
C TYR A 263 2.48 9.83 5.93
N MET A 264 2.16 10.87 5.16
CA MET A 264 3.16 11.64 4.40
C MET A 264 4.24 12.24 5.29
N GLU A 265 3.88 12.80 6.45
CA GLU A 265 4.85 13.29 7.43
C GLU A 265 5.77 12.17 7.94
N THR A 266 5.20 11.00 8.21
CA THR A 266 5.92 9.84 8.75
C THR A 266 6.85 9.26 7.69
N TYR A 267 6.37 9.17 6.46
CA TYR A 267 7.13 8.75 5.29
C TYR A 267 8.32 9.70 5.03
N ALA A 268 8.08 11.01 5.04
CA ALA A 268 9.12 12.02 4.86
C ALA A 268 10.16 11.99 5.99
N ARG A 269 9.75 11.78 7.25
CA ARG A 269 10.66 11.63 8.39
C ARG A 269 11.54 10.39 8.27
N ASN A 270 10.97 9.24 7.92
CA ASN A 270 11.72 8.01 7.72
C ASN A 270 12.69 8.13 6.54
N GLY A 271 12.27 8.76 5.45
CA GLY A 271 13.14 9.06 4.31
C GLY A 271 14.31 9.98 4.68
N ARG A 272 14.08 11.02 5.48
CA ARG A 272 15.16 11.91 5.98
C ARG A 272 16.13 11.18 6.90
N GLN A 273 15.64 10.32 7.81
CA GLN A 273 16.49 9.52 8.68
C GLN A 273 17.34 8.52 7.88
N GLN A 274 16.80 7.91 6.83
CA GLN A 274 17.58 7.05 5.92
C GLN A 274 18.65 7.83 5.14
N VAL A 275 18.35 9.04 4.66
CA VAL A 275 19.36 9.88 3.97
C VAL A 275 20.48 10.29 4.93
N SER A 276 20.16 10.62 6.18
CA SER A 276 21.16 10.94 7.21
C SER A 276 21.99 9.72 7.61
N ALA A 277 21.38 8.54 7.72
CA ALA A 277 22.09 7.28 8.00
C ALA A 277 22.99 6.85 6.82
N ASN A 278 22.50 6.96 5.58
CA ASN A 278 23.25 6.64 4.37
C ASN A 278 24.42 7.60 4.10
N ALA A 279 24.39 8.82 4.67
CA ALA A 279 25.52 9.74 4.63
C ALA A 279 26.65 9.37 5.61
N GLU A 280 26.37 8.51 6.60
CA GLU A 280 27.34 7.99 7.57
C GLU A 280 27.71 6.52 7.32
N GLU A 281 26.99 5.80 6.45
CA GLU A 281 27.23 4.38 6.14
C GLU A 281 28.34 4.21 5.08
N GLN A 282 29.56 4.64 5.41
CA GLN A 282 30.76 4.00 4.87
C GLN A 282 31.29 3.05 5.95
N THR A 283 31.38 1.77 5.58
CA THR A 283 31.84 0.60 6.36
C THR A 283 30.77 -0.17 7.16
N SER A 284 29.82 -0.81 6.48
CA SER A 284 29.17 -2.03 6.97
C SER A 284 29.21 -3.06 5.83
N GLY A 285 29.38 -4.36 6.15
CA GLY A 285 29.42 -5.45 5.17
C GLY A 285 28.08 -5.71 4.44
N LYS A 286 27.10 -4.82 4.63
CA LYS A 286 25.78 -4.82 4.01
C LYS A 286 25.87 -4.51 2.52
N ARG A 287 25.27 -5.39 1.73
CA ARG A 287 25.17 -5.31 0.26
C ARG A 287 23.70 -5.32 -0.14
N TYR A 288 23.37 -4.73 -1.28
CA TYR A 288 22.01 -4.71 -1.82
C TYR A 288 21.94 -5.57 -3.09
N ARG A 289 20.93 -6.44 -3.18
CA ARG A 289 20.68 -7.29 -4.36
C ARG A 289 19.22 -7.14 -4.79
N VAL A 290 18.88 -7.53 -6.01
CA VAL A 290 17.49 -7.53 -6.49
C VAL A 290 16.95 -8.94 -6.50
N GLN A 291 16.00 -9.26 -5.63
CA GLN A 291 15.31 -10.55 -5.66
C GLN A 291 14.33 -10.59 -6.82
N ILE A 292 14.36 -11.68 -7.59
CA ILE A 292 13.55 -11.86 -8.81
C ILE A 292 12.58 -13.04 -8.73
N MET A 293 12.88 -14.05 -7.90
CA MET A 293 12.00 -15.20 -7.67
C MET A 293 12.37 -15.92 -6.37
N ALA A 294 11.54 -16.87 -5.92
CA ALA A 294 11.84 -17.74 -4.80
C ALA A 294 11.25 -19.15 -4.99
N SER A 295 11.84 -20.17 -4.37
CA SER A 295 11.35 -21.55 -4.43
C SER A 295 11.46 -22.29 -3.08
N VAL A 296 10.66 -23.34 -2.91
CA VAL A 296 10.69 -24.24 -1.73
C VAL A 296 11.92 -25.15 -1.78
N THR A 297 12.21 -25.72 -2.95
CA THR A 297 13.36 -26.58 -3.25
C THR A 297 14.34 -25.85 -4.15
N LYS A 298 15.63 -26.16 -4.06
CA LYS A 298 16.64 -25.58 -4.94
C LYS A 298 16.33 -25.98 -6.39
N LEU A 299 16.12 -25.00 -7.26
CA LEU A 299 16.07 -25.18 -8.71
C LEU A 299 17.46 -25.62 -9.22
N ALA A 300 17.48 -26.50 -10.21
CA ALA A 300 18.72 -26.91 -10.86
C ALA A 300 19.28 -25.77 -11.73
N ASP A 301 20.59 -25.65 -11.83
CA ASP A 301 21.22 -24.57 -12.61
C ASP A 301 20.87 -24.65 -14.11
N SER A 302 20.47 -25.84 -14.58
CA SER A 302 19.98 -26.08 -15.94
C SER A 302 18.53 -25.64 -16.17
N GLU A 303 17.79 -25.23 -15.14
CA GLU A 303 16.41 -24.78 -15.30
C GLU A 303 16.36 -23.56 -16.24
N PRO A 304 15.41 -23.50 -17.19
CA PRO A 304 15.28 -22.37 -18.12
C PRO A 304 15.17 -21.01 -17.42
N ALA A 305 14.51 -21.00 -16.24
CA ALA A 305 14.34 -19.82 -15.40
C ALA A 305 15.67 -19.26 -14.84
N LEU A 306 16.71 -20.10 -14.72
CA LEU A 306 18.04 -19.70 -14.23
C LEU A 306 19.04 -19.53 -15.37
N SER A 307 19.06 -20.47 -16.32
CA SER A 307 20.01 -20.48 -17.44
C SER A 307 19.85 -19.32 -18.42
N SER A 308 18.63 -18.77 -18.55
CA SER A 308 18.37 -17.59 -19.42
C SER A 308 18.94 -16.29 -18.85
N PHE A 309 19.35 -16.28 -17.57
CA PHE A 309 19.79 -15.08 -16.86
C PHE A 309 21.12 -15.35 -16.15
N PRO A 310 22.25 -15.24 -16.87
CA PRO A 310 23.57 -15.44 -16.27
C PRO A 310 23.78 -14.43 -15.14
N GLY A 311 24.22 -14.91 -13.98
CA GLY A 311 24.47 -14.09 -12.78
C GLY A 311 23.41 -14.21 -11.69
N ILE A 312 22.36 -15.02 -11.87
CA ILE A 312 21.45 -15.34 -10.77
C ILE A 312 22.22 -16.07 -9.65
N LYS A 313 22.11 -15.53 -8.44
CA LYS A 313 22.53 -16.17 -7.19
C LYS A 313 21.33 -16.50 -6.34
N TYR A 314 21.46 -17.40 -5.37
CA TYR A 314 20.40 -17.60 -4.37
C TYR A 314 20.87 -17.36 -2.94
N ILE A 315 19.92 -16.99 -2.08
CA ILE A 315 20.07 -16.91 -0.63
C ILE A 315 19.22 -18.01 -0.01
N LEU A 316 19.78 -18.74 0.95
CA LEU A 316 19.08 -19.80 1.68
C LEU A 316 18.46 -19.24 2.98
N CYS A 317 17.14 -19.36 3.11
CA CYS A 317 16.34 -18.97 4.27
C CYS A 317 15.62 -20.21 4.84
N PRO A 318 16.29 -21.05 5.66
CA PRO A 318 15.78 -22.36 6.05
C PRO A 318 14.49 -22.30 6.87
N ASP A 319 14.28 -21.21 7.62
CA ASP A 319 13.11 -20.98 8.47
C ASP A 319 11.89 -20.45 7.68
N GLN A 320 12.02 -20.29 6.37
CA GLN A 320 10.94 -19.87 5.50
C GLN A 320 10.47 -21.03 4.62
N ILE A 321 9.17 -21.05 4.28
CA ILE A 321 8.59 -22.04 3.38
C ILE A 321 9.33 -22.06 2.03
N TYR A 322 9.64 -20.87 1.50
CA TYR A 322 10.43 -20.68 0.28
C TYR A 322 11.88 -20.43 0.65
N LYS A 323 12.62 -21.53 0.75
CA LYS A 323 13.99 -21.55 1.28
C LYS A 323 14.99 -20.86 0.36
N TYR A 324 14.75 -20.80 -0.94
CA TYR A 324 15.73 -20.29 -1.90
C TYR A 324 15.23 -18.98 -2.50
N LYS A 325 15.94 -17.86 -2.26
CA LYS A 325 15.64 -16.54 -2.83
C LYS A 325 16.61 -16.23 -3.94
N TYR A 326 16.15 -16.17 -5.18
CA TYR A 326 17.00 -15.92 -6.34
C TYR A 326 17.12 -14.43 -6.62
N THR A 327 18.33 -14.00 -6.89
CA THR A 327 18.74 -12.59 -6.89
C THR A 327 19.65 -12.28 -8.05
N LEU A 328 19.55 -11.05 -8.56
CA LEU A 328 20.44 -10.47 -9.56
C LEU A 328 21.04 -9.18 -9.03
N GLY A 329 22.24 -8.88 -9.51
CA GLY A 329 23.01 -7.70 -9.09
C GLY A 329 23.53 -7.80 -7.66
N ASP A 330 24.56 -7.00 -7.38
CA ASP A 330 25.20 -6.93 -6.07
C ASP A 330 25.81 -5.53 -5.93
N PHE A 331 25.25 -4.70 -5.07
CA PHE A 331 25.50 -3.25 -5.03
C PHE A 331 25.88 -2.81 -3.62
N ASP A 332 26.83 -1.87 -3.52
CA ASP A 332 27.20 -1.24 -2.24
C ASP A 332 26.13 -0.27 -1.73
N ASN A 333 25.31 0.27 -2.64
CA ASN A 333 24.29 1.22 -2.27
C ASN A 333 22.90 0.82 -2.78
N ARG A 334 21.88 1.22 -2.02
CA ARG A 334 20.48 0.92 -2.29
C ARG A 334 19.96 1.59 -3.56
N ASP A 335 20.39 2.80 -3.88
CA ASP A 335 19.91 3.56 -5.04
C ASP A 335 20.32 2.91 -6.38
N GLN A 336 21.53 2.35 -6.44
CA GLN A 336 22.02 1.55 -7.57
C GLN A 336 21.20 0.28 -7.71
N ALA A 337 20.95 -0.43 -6.62
CA ALA A 337 20.09 -1.60 -6.61
C ALA A 337 18.65 -1.25 -7.04
N GLN A 338 18.13 -0.09 -6.62
CA GLN A 338 16.78 0.36 -6.97
C GLN A 338 16.66 0.75 -8.45
N LYS A 339 17.69 1.41 -9.01
CA LYS A 339 17.74 1.71 -10.44
C LYS A 339 17.74 0.42 -11.28
N TYR A 340 18.59 -0.54 -10.92
CA TYR A 340 18.64 -1.84 -11.58
C TYR A 340 17.33 -2.64 -11.40
N CYS A 341 16.72 -2.57 -10.23
CA CYS A 341 15.41 -3.17 -9.98
C CYS A 341 14.34 -2.61 -10.92
N ASN A 342 14.32 -1.30 -11.16
CA ASN A 342 13.36 -0.68 -12.07
C ASN A 342 13.57 -1.11 -13.53
N GLU A 343 14.82 -1.32 -13.95
CA GLU A 343 15.16 -1.87 -15.26
C GLU A 343 14.63 -3.31 -15.41
N LEU A 344 14.86 -4.17 -14.41
CA LEU A 344 14.36 -5.55 -14.40
C LEU A 344 12.82 -5.63 -14.41
N ARG A 345 12.15 -4.71 -13.70
CA ARG A 345 10.68 -4.58 -13.68
C ARG A 345 10.08 -4.18 -15.02
N SER A 346 10.84 -3.45 -15.82
CA SER A 346 10.42 -3.05 -17.17
C SER A 346 10.61 -4.18 -18.21
N GLY A 347 11.18 -5.31 -17.80
CA GLY A 347 11.46 -6.47 -18.64
C GLY A 347 10.91 -7.77 -18.03
N PRO A 348 11.75 -8.81 -17.87
CA PRO A 348 11.28 -10.17 -17.56
C PRO A 348 10.85 -10.39 -16.11
N PHE A 349 11.12 -9.44 -15.20
CA PHE A 349 10.85 -9.59 -13.77
C PHE A 349 10.03 -8.42 -13.22
N PRO A 350 8.74 -8.29 -13.60
CA PRO A 350 7.86 -7.19 -13.17
C PRO A 350 7.71 -7.11 -11.65
N ASP A 351 7.92 -8.22 -10.93
CA ASP A 351 7.80 -8.31 -9.48
C ASP A 351 9.14 -8.19 -8.72
N ALA A 352 10.25 -7.93 -9.42
CA ALA A 352 11.56 -7.82 -8.80
C ALA A 352 11.58 -6.77 -7.67
N PHE A 353 12.38 -6.94 -6.62
CA PHE A 353 12.52 -5.94 -5.56
C PHE A 353 13.89 -5.95 -4.88
N VAL A 354 14.30 -4.81 -4.35
CA VAL A 354 15.57 -4.67 -3.64
C VAL A 354 15.50 -5.35 -2.26
N ILE A 355 16.50 -6.18 -1.99
CA ILE A 355 16.79 -6.77 -0.68
C ILE A 355 18.17 -6.32 -0.20
N ALA A 356 18.40 -6.40 1.10
CA ALA A 356 19.70 -6.19 1.71
C ALA A 356 20.22 -7.53 2.26
N VAL A 357 21.51 -7.74 2.10
CA VAL A 357 22.20 -8.94 2.54
C VAL A 357 23.48 -8.60 3.28
N GLU A 358 23.79 -9.37 4.30
CA GLU A 358 25.07 -9.35 5.00
C GLU A 358 25.47 -10.82 5.22
N ASP A 359 26.69 -11.19 4.82
CA ASP A 359 27.18 -12.58 4.86
C ASP A 359 26.20 -13.61 4.23
N ASP A 360 25.64 -13.27 3.06
CA ASP A 360 24.62 -14.05 2.34
C ASP A 360 23.35 -14.38 3.16
N ARG A 361 23.02 -13.57 4.16
CA ARG A 361 21.75 -13.63 4.90
C ARG A 361 20.94 -12.36 4.67
N LEU A 362 19.62 -12.50 4.64
CA LEU A 362 18.72 -11.35 4.55
C LEU A 362 18.82 -10.50 5.82
N VAL A 363 19.04 -9.21 5.64
CA VAL A 363 19.00 -8.20 6.70
C VAL A 363 17.98 -7.11 6.34
N PRO A 364 17.52 -6.31 7.32
CA PRO A 364 16.64 -5.18 7.03
C PRO A 364 17.27 -4.23 6.00
N VAL A 365 16.46 -3.80 5.03
CA VAL A 365 16.85 -2.86 3.95
C VAL A 365 17.03 -1.41 4.45
N ASN A 366 16.94 -1.19 5.77
CA ASN A 366 16.88 0.12 6.42
C ASN A 366 17.91 1.10 5.90
#